data_AF-A0A847EN66-F1
#
_entry.id   AF-A0A847EN66-F1
#
_cell.length_a   1.000
_cell.length_b   1.000
_cell.length_c   1.000
_cell.angle_alpha   90.00
_cell.angle_beta   90.00
_cell.angle_gamma   90.00
#
_symmetry.space_group_name_H-M   'P 1'
#
loop_
_entity.id
_entity.type
_entity.pdbx_description
1 polymer ?
#
loop_
_entity_poly.entity_id
_entity_poly.type
_entity_poly.pdbx_seq_one_letter_code
_entity_poly.pdbx_strand_id
1 'polypeptide(L)'
;RMKKRHARRSATPLGLDPADAAELDAIAQRVLWERLGERSSALATRLRLVLTRGVPPRGLAPVAEGQPWRLTFADGTVVEVTAPRRADLVELLVCLTLGEVTLVGHRVVGDDVVLAFASGDRVVRVTAVGVP
;
A
#
# COMPACT_ATOMS: atom_id res chain seq x y z
N ARG A 1 -18.84 60.17 -3.99
CA ARG A 1 -18.88 59.30 -5.19
C ARG A 1 -18.39 57.91 -4.80
N MET A 2 -19.12 56.87 -5.19
CA MET A 2 -19.10 55.51 -4.63
C MET A 2 -17.84 54.68 -4.95
N LYS A 3 -17.42 53.92 -3.92
CA LYS A 3 -16.82 52.57 -3.86
C LYS A 3 -16.31 51.95 -5.18
N LYS A 4 -15.02 51.58 -5.20
CA LYS A 4 -14.56 50.28 -5.73
C LYS A 4 -13.46 49.71 -4.82
N ARG A 5 -13.88 48.91 -3.84
CA ARG A 5 -12.97 48.02 -3.09
C ARG A 5 -12.66 46.87 -4.04
N HIS A 6 -11.46 46.83 -4.62
CA HIS A 6 -10.99 45.62 -5.29
C HIS A 6 -10.88 44.52 -4.24
N ALA A 7 -11.70 43.49 -4.41
CA ALA A 7 -11.67 42.29 -3.59
C ALA A 7 -10.26 41.69 -3.67
N ARG A 8 -9.62 41.50 -2.52
CA ARG A 8 -8.41 40.70 -2.39
C ARG A 8 -8.77 39.29 -2.88
N ARG A 9 -8.35 38.95 -4.10
CA ARG A 9 -8.29 37.56 -4.56
C ARG A 9 -7.34 36.83 -3.61
N SER A 10 -7.91 36.01 -2.74
CA SER A 10 -7.19 35.01 -1.97
C SER A 10 -6.66 33.98 -2.95
N ALA A 11 -5.49 34.29 -3.51
CA ALA A 11 -4.78 33.42 -4.43
C ALA A 11 -4.36 32.16 -3.65
N THR A 12 -4.79 30.99 -4.14
CA THR A 12 -4.11 29.73 -3.86
C THR A 12 -2.62 29.85 -4.23
N PRO A 13 -1.72 28.98 -3.72
CA PRO A 13 -0.27 29.06 -3.94
C PRO A 13 0.18 29.19 -5.39
N LEU A 14 -0.69 28.85 -6.35
CA LEU A 14 -0.47 28.89 -7.79
C LEU A 14 -1.14 30.09 -8.50
N GLY A 15 -1.76 31.02 -7.76
CA GLY A 15 -2.46 32.17 -8.36
C GLY A 15 -3.74 31.81 -9.11
N LEU A 16 -4.26 30.60 -8.90
CA LEU A 16 -5.46 30.08 -9.57
C LEU A 16 -6.72 30.73 -9.01
N ASP A 17 -7.78 30.75 -9.82
CA ASP A 17 -9.11 31.00 -9.31
C ASP A 17 -9.49 29.87 -8.33
N PRO A 18 -10.12 30.16 -7.18
CA PRO A 18 -10.53 29.13 -6.24
C PRO A 18 -11.42 28.03 -6.86
N ALA A 19 -12.23 28.37 -7.87
CA ALA A 19 -13.05 27.38 -8.57
C ALA A 19 -12.18 26.40 -9.38
N ASP A 20 -11.20 26.92 -10.12
CA ASP A 20 -10.26 26.10 -10.90
C ASP A 20 -9.39 25.22 -10.00
N ALA A 21 -8.98 25.73 -8.83
CA ALA A 21 -8.21 24.95 -7.85
C ALA A 21 -9.03 23.77 -7.30
N ALA A 22 -10.31 23.98 -6.98
CA ALA A 22 -11.20 22.92 -6.52
C ALA A 22 -11.47 21.86 -7.61
N GLU A 23 -11.59 22.28 -8.87
CA GLU A 23 -11.74 21.36 -10.00
C GLU A 23 -10.48 20.49 -10.19
N LEU A 24 -9.29 21.09 -10.12
CA LEU A 24 -8.03 20.35 -10.21
C LEU A 24 -7.85 19.36 -9.06
N ASP A 25 -8.21 19.74 -7.82
CA ASP A 25 -8.18 18.83 -6.67
C ASP A 25 -9.12 17.63 -6.88
N ALA A 26 -10.33 17.88 -7.39
CA ALA A 26 -11.30 16.81 -7.70
C ALA A 26 -10.80 15.87 -8.80
N ILE A 27 -10.17 16.41 -9.85
CA ILE A 27 -9.55 15.62 -10.92
C ILE A 27 -8.37 14.81 -10.36
N ALA A 28 -7.51 15.43 -9.55
CA ALA A 28 -6.37 14.76 -8.93
C ALA A 28 -6.82 13.61 -8.02
N GLN A 29 -7.89 13.81 -7.24
CA GLN A 29 -8.49 12.76 -6.41
C GLN A 29 -9.06 11.63 -7.27
N ARG A 30 -9.76 11.93 -8.37
CA ARG A 30 -10.27 10.90 -9.28
C ARG A 30 -9.14 10.06 -9.90
N VAL A 31 -8.09 10.71 -10.39
CA VAL A 31 -6.91 10.03 -10.96
C VAL A 31 -6.20 9.20 -9.89
N LEU A 32 -6.13 9.68 -8.64
CA LEU A 32 -5.58 8.93 -7.53
C LEU A 32 -6.38 7.64 -7.28
N TRP A 33 -7.71 7.72 -7.24
CA TRP A 33 -8.58 6.55 -7.07
C TRP A 33 -8.43 5.54 -8.21
N GLU A 34 -8.43 6.00 -9.46
CA GLU A 34 -8.23 5.14 -10.64
C GLU A 34 -6.89 4.39 -10.56
N ARG A 35 -5.80 5.11 -10.23
CA ARG A 35 -4.46 4.51 -10.10
C ARG A 35 -4.34 3.57 -8.90
N LEU A 36 -5.03 3.84 -7.80
CA LEU A 36 -5.06 2.96 -6.63
C LEU A 36 -5.73 1.62 -6.97
N GLY A 37 -6.86 1.66 -7.69
CA GLY A 37 -7.55 0.45 -8.16
C GLY A 37 -6.71 -0.36 -9.14
N GLU A 38 -6.03 0.28 -10.10
CA GLU A 38 -5.11 -0.41 -11.02
C GLU A 38 -3.94 -1.06 -10.28
N ARG A 39 -3.36 -0.36 -9.30
CA ARG A 39 -2.23 -0.86 -8.50
C ARG A 39 -2.61 -2.06 -7.65
N SER A 40 -3.73 -1.98 -6.93
CA SER A 40 -4.22 -3.08 -6.08
C SER A 40 -4.56 -4.31 -6.91
N SER A 41 -5.15 -4.12 -8.10
CA SER A 41 -5.42 -5.21 -9.06
C SER A 41 -4.15 -5.87 -9.60
N ALA A 42 -3.16 -5.08 -10.01
CA ALA A 42 -1.88 -5.60 -10.49
C ALA A 42 -1.13 -6.36 -9.38
N LEU A 43 -1.13 -5.82 -8.16
CA LEU A 43 -0.54 -6.44 -6.98
C LEU A 43 -1.24 -7.76 -6.63
N ALA A 44 -2.58 -7.78 -6.59
CA ALA A 44 -3.36 -9.00 -6.35
C ALA A 44 -3.10 -10.07 -7.41
N THR A 45 -2.97 -9.68 -8.69
CA THR A 45 -2.62 -10.60 -9.78
C THR A 45 -1.25 -11.23 -9.57
N ARG A 46 -0.25 -10.43 -9.18
CA ARG A 46 1.11 -10.94 -8.89
C ARG A 46 1.12 -11.87 -7.68
N LEU A 47 0.43 -11.52 -6.61
CA LEU A 47 0.30 -12.35 -5.41
C LEU A 47 -0.45 -13.65 -5.67
N ARG A 48 -1.45 -13.63 -6.56
CA ARG A 48 -2.12 -14.84 -7.02
C ARG A 48 -1.13 -15.79 -7.70
N LEU A 49 -0.20 -15.29 -8.51
CA LEU A 49 0.84 -16.13 -9.12
C LEU A 49 1.82 -16.71 -8.09
N VAL A 50 2.24 -15.91 -7.12
CA VAL A 50 3.08 -16.36 -5.99
C VAL A 50 2.39 -17.49 -5.23
N LEU A 51 1.10 -17.31 -4.91
CA LEU A 51 0.25 -18.29 -4.24
C LEU A 51 0.08 -19.58 -5.03
N THR A 52 -0.33 -19.50 -6.30
CA THR A 52 -0.63 -20.69 -7.10
C THR A 52 0.62 -21.52 -7.41
N ARG A 53 1.79 -20.87 -7.46
CA ARG A 53 3.08 -21.54 -7.63
C ARG A 53 3.69 -22.04 -6.31
N GLY A 54 3.05 -21.74 -5.16
CA GLY A 54 3.57 -22.12 -3.85
C GLY A 54 4.95 -21.50 -3.56
N VAL A 55 5.21 -20.28 -4.05
CA VAL A 55 6.51 -19.64 -3.87
C VAL A 55 6.66 -19.24 -2.40
N PRO A 56 7.65 -19.79 -1.67
CA PRO A 56 7.79 -19.49 -0.26
C PRO A 56 8.35 -18.07 -0.05
N PRO A 57 7.90 -17.36 0.99
CA PRO A 57 8.57 -16.15 1.42
C PRO A 57 9.96 -16.48 1.99
N ARG A 58 10.92 -15.57 1.81
CA ARG A 58 12.34 -15.77 2.14
C ARG A 58 12.90 -14.74 3.11
N GLY A 59 12.35 -13.54 3.14
CA GLY A 59 12.88 -12.48 3.99
C GLY A 59 11.91 -11.35 4.16
N LEU A 60 12.07 -10.64 5.27
CA LEU A 60 11.30 -9.47 5.62
C LEU A 60 12.27 -8.46 6.26
N ALA A 61 12.32 -7.24 5.74
CA ALA A 61 13.24 -6.22 6.24
C ALA A 61 12.60 -4.83 6.24
N PRO A 62 12.83 -3.98 7.27
CA PRO A 62 12.40 -2.60 7.22
C PRO A 62 13.14 -1.83 6.12
N VAL A 63 12.45 -0.97 5.36
CA VAL A 63 13.11 -0.10 4.38
C VAL A 63 13.77 1.09 5.07
N ALA A 64 13.03 1.74 5.96
CA ALA A 64 13.50 2.77 6.89
C ALA A 64 12.54 2.83 8.09
N GLU A 65 12.89 3.61 9.10
CA GLU A 65 11.99 3.83 10.24
C GLU A 65 10.70 4.56 9.78
N GLY A 66 9.54 4.03 10.22
CA GLY A 66 8.23 4.56 9.80
C GLY A 66 7.80 4.20 8.37
N GLN A 67 8.63 3.47 7.62
CA GLN A 67 8.30 3.03 6.25
C GLN A 67 7.79 1.58 6.20
N PRO A 68 7.14 1.18 5.09
CA PRO A 68 6.83 -0.21 4.83
C PRO A 68 8.07 -1.11 4.91
N TRP A 69 7.84 -2.39 5.19
CA TRP A 69 8.87 -3.42 5.15
C TRP A 69 8.85 -4.10 3.79
N ARG A 70 10.01 -4.53 3.29
CA ARG A 70 10.11 -5.36 2.09
C ARG A 70 10.01 -6.82 2.46
N LEU A 71 8.98 -7.48 1.91
CA LEU A 71 8.82 -8.92 1.89
C LEU A 71 9.38 -9.47 0.57
N THR A 72 10.31 -10.41 0.65
CA THR A 72 10.94 -11.05 -0.52
C THR A 72 10.51 -12.51 -0.61
N PHE A 73 10.15 -12.96 -1.81
CA PHE A 73 9.80 -14.35 -2.13
C PHE A 73 10.94 -15.06 -2.86
N ALA A 74 10.90 -16.40 -2.89
CA ALA A 74 11.95 -17.22 -3.49
C ALA A 74 12.09 -17.07 -5.01
N ASP A 75 11.04 -16.59 -5.70
CA ASP A 75 11.07 -16.28 -7.13
C ASP A 75 11.65 -14.88 -7.44
N GLY A 76 12.12 -14.17 -6.41
CA GLY A 76 12.61 -12.80 -6.51
C GLY A 76 11.51 -11.73 -6.47
N THR A 77 10.23 -12.10 -6.33
CA THR A 77 9.16 -11.13 -6.12
C THR A 77 9.38 -10.40 -4.80
N VAL A 78 9.29 -9.07 -4.85
CA VAL A 78 9.37 -8.19 -3.68
C VAL A 78 8.08 -7.42 -3.56
N VAL A 79 7.55 -7.34 -2.33
CA VAL A 79 6.31 -6.63 -2.00
C VAL A 79 6.57 -5.76 -0.78
N GLU A 80 6.13 -4.51 -0.83
CA GLU A 80 6.13 -3.64 0.34
C GLU A 80 4.91 -3.95 1.20
N VAL A 81 5.13 -4.18 2.48
CA VAL A 81 4.10 -4.57 3.44
C VAL A 81 4.11 -3.69 4.68
N THR A 82 2.93 -3.44 5.22
CA THR A 82 2.70 -2.76 6.49
C THR A 82 1.82 -3.63 7.38
N ALA A 83 1.76 -3.30 8.67
CA ALA A 83 0.78 -3.88 9.57
C ALA A 83 0.32 -2.80 10.56
N PRO A 84 -0.93 -2.89 11.07
CA PRO A 84 -1.43 -1.95 12.07
C PRO A 84 -0.56 -1.93 13.34
N ARG A 85 0.02 -3.08 13.71
CA ARG A 85 0.96 -3.21 14.82
C ARG A 85 2.30 -3.66 14.31
N ARG A 86 3.37 -2.97 14.75
CA ARG A 86 4.75 -3.40 14.46
C ARG A 86 5.03 -4.83 14.94
N ALA A 87 4.36 -5.27 16.01
CA ALA A 87 4.45 -6.63 16.52
C ALA A 87 4.09 -7.69 15.47
N ASP A 88 3.13 -7.43 14.57
CA ASP A 88 2.70 -8.39 13.55
C ASP A 88 3.80 -8.61 12.49
N LEU A 89 4.55 -7.55 12.13
CA LEU A 89 5.70 -7.64 11.22
C LEU A 89 6.88 -8.35 11.88
N VAL A 90 7.11 -8.11 13.16
CA VAL A 90 8.14 -8.81 13.93
C VAL A 90 7.80 -10.29 14.10
N GLU A 91 6.54 -10.62 14.36
CA GLU A 91 6.08 -12.01 14.42
C GLU A 91 6.29 -12.72 13.07
N LEU A 92 5.91 -12.08 11.96
CA LEU A 92 6.18 -12.63 10.63
C LEU A 92 7.68 -12.85 10.38
N LEU A 93 8.54 -11.91 10.76
CA LEU A 93 10.00 -12.05 10.64
C LEU A 93 10.52 -13.25 11.45
N VAL A 94 10.04 -13.43 12.68
CA VAL A 94 10.41 -14.57 13.52
C VAL A 94 9.99 -15.88 12.85
N CYS A 95 8.74 -15.98 12.40
CA CYS A 95 8.25 -17.17 11.72
C CYS A 95 9.06 -17.48 10.44
N LEU A 96 9.43 -16.45 9.66
CA LEU A 96 10.27 -16.61 8.46
C LEU A 96 11.66 -17.14 8.80
N THR A 97 12.25 -16.67 9.90
CA THR A 97 13.57 -17.09 10.36
C THR A 97 13.58 -18.56 10.83
N LEU A 98 12.44 -19.03 11.37
CA LEU A 98 12.25 -20.43 11.78
C LEU A 98 11.93 -21.35 10.59
N GLY A 99 11.66 -20.81 9.39
CA GLY A 99 11.37 -21.59 8.18
C GLY A 99 9.94 -22.15 8.11
N GLU A 100 9.05 -21.71 8.99
CA GLU A 100 7.69 -22.25 9.14
C GLU A 100 6.64 -21.26 8.61
N VAL A 101 6.83 -20.66 7.43
CA VAL A 101 5.89 -19.68 6.89
C VAL A 101 5.48 -19.99 5.48
N THR A 102 4.17 -20.09 5.28
CA THR A 102 3.58 -20.21 3.94
C THR A 102 2.56 -19.10 3.73
N LEU A 103 2.61 -18.45 2.57
CA LEU A 103 1.52 -17.57 2.14
C LEU A 103 0.31 -18.45 1.80
N VAL A 104 -0.79 -18.32 2.54
CA VAL A 104 -1.98 -19.17 2.39
C VAL A 104 -3.15 -18.46 1.71
N GLY A 105 -3.09 -17.15 1.58
CA GLY A 105 -4.09 -16.41 0.83
C GLY A 105 -3.83 -14.92 0.78
N HIS A 106 -4.63 -14.24 -0.04
CA HIS A 106 -4.76 -12.80 -0.03
C HIS A 106 -6.23 -12.41 -0.15
N ARG A 107 -6.58 -11.20 0.30
CA ARG A 107 -7.89 -10.59 0.14
C ARG A 107 -7.72 -9.12 -0.21
N VAL A 108 -8.53 -8.63 -1.12
CA VAL A 108 -8.65 -7.19 -1.40
C VAL A 108 -9.74 -6.61 -0.48
N VAL A 109 -9.41 -5.57 0.28
CA VAL A 109 -10.33 -4.86 1.18
C VAL A 109 -10.23 -3.36 0.88
N GLY A 110 -11.20 -2.80 0.16
CA GLY A 110 -11.03 -1.47 -0.42
C GLY A 110 -9.87 -1.48 -1.41
N ASP A 111 -8.89 -0.60 -1.21
CA ASP A 111 -7.66 -0.54 -2.02
C ASP A 111 -6.49 -1.34 -1.44
N ASP A 112 -6.68 -1.93 -0.26
CA ASP A 112 -5.65 -2.69 0.43
C ASP A 112 -5.65 -4.15 0.02
N VAL A 113 -4.45 -4.71 -0.18
CA VAL A 113 -4.27 -6.15 -0.42
C VAL A 113 -3.73 -6.81 0.85
N VAL A 114 -4.60 -7.45 1.62
CA VAL A 114 -4.24 -8.14 2.86
C VAL A 114 -3.71 -9.52 2.53
N LEU A 115 -2.51 -9.83 3.01
CA LEU A 115 -1.85 -11.13 2.91
C LEU A 115 -2.08 -11.93 4.20
N ALA A 116 -2.26 -13.25 4.07
CA ALA A 116 -2.35 -14.18 5.18
C ALA A 116 -1.22 -15.20 5.10
N PHE A 117 -0.45 -15.30 6.18
CA PHE A 117 0.66 -16.23 6.33
C PHE A 117 0.34 -17.23 7.43
N ALA A 118 0.45 -18.53 7.14
CA ALA A 118 0.33 -19.57 8.13
C ALA A 118 1.71 -19.95 8.69
N SER A 119 1.77 -20.12 10.02
CA SER A 119 2.92 -20.64 10.76
C SER A 119 2.43 -21.51 11.91
N GLY A 120 2.51 -22.83 11.75
CA GLY A 120 1.82 -23.79 12.62
C GLY A 120 0.33 -23.49 12.70
N ASP A 121 -0.19 -23.34 13.92
CA ASP A 121 -1.61 -23.01 14.18
C ASP A 121 -1.93 -21.51 14.09
N ARG A 122 -0.93 -20.67 13.77
CA ARG A 122 -1.08 -19.22 13.74
C ARG A 122 -1.26 -18.70 12.32
N VAL A 123 -2.02 -17.61 12.22
CA VAL A 123 -2.16 -16.84 10.98
C VAL A 123 -1.77 -15.39 11.23
N VAL A 124 -0.67 -14.96 10.62
CA VAL A 124 -0.21 -13.58 10.65
C VAL A 124 -0.75 -12.86 9.41
N ARG A 125 -1.24 -11.62 9.60
CA ARG A 125 -1.78 -10.80 8.52
C ARG A 125 -1.03 -9.50 8.38
N VAL A 126 -0.70 -9.14 7.15
CA VAL A 126 -0.03 -7.88 6.79
C VAL A 126 -0.70 -7.30 5.55
N THR A 127 -0.64 -5.99 5.37
CA THR A 127 -1.18 -5.29 4.21
C THR A 127 -0.07 -5.04 3.22
N ALA A 128 -0.22 -5.52 1.99
CA ALA A 128 0.65 -5.16 0.89
C ALA A 128 0.24 -3.79 0.34
N VAL A 129 1.20 -2.87 0.31
CA VAL A 129 1.00 -1.46 -0.08
C VAL A 129 1.60 -1.13 -1.45
N GLY A 130 2.44 -2.02 -2.00
CA GLY A 130 3.07 -1.82 -3.30
C GLY A 130 4.12 -2.85 -3.68
N VAL A 131 4.75 -2.61 -4.82
CA VAL A 131 5.97 -3.27 -5.30
C VAL A 131 7.01 -2.16 -5.42
N PRO A 132 8.27 -2.38 -4.99
CA PRO A 132 9.32 -1.35 -5.10
C PRO A 132 9.65 -0.96 -6.55
#